data_AF-A0A7Y9LPF6-F1
#
_entry.id   AF-A0A7Y9LPF6-F1
#
_cell.length_a   1.000
_cell.length_b   1.000
_cell.length_c   1.000
_cell.angle_alpha   90.00
_cell.angle_beta   90.00
_cell.angle_gamma   90.00
#
_symmetry.space_group_name_H-M   'P 1'
#
loop_
_entity.id
_entity.type
_entity.pdbx_description
1 polymer ?
#
loop_
_entity_poly.entity_id
_entity_poly.type
_entity_poly.pdbx_seq_one_letter_code
_entity_poly.pdbx_strand_id
1 'polypeptide(L)'
;MTDAPPPPRPAHAAGRPTRDQASALADHIVDAATRLITKNGYQATSIDAIAREAGVAKRTLYSRFAAKEDLLVAVLRRLVNDVVPPLRTDAQRVPLKDRLEAFGADLLDCSSGPTATAWRRLIMAELVHVPDLSALVRRETVDIIDGFVGALLQDAVNRGDLPAIDIPFAARSYRALLCAPVQDPTVCAGNVPPGHVQDAVAFFLRGCGCRAGGAAPTDDVRASAARPAEASAATSARASSGASATTIAGNAACTTAIAPADGYAP
;
A
#
# COMPACT_ATOMS: atom_id res chain seq x y z
N MET A 1 55.43 -37.06 42.78
CA MET A 1 54.14 -36.35 42.90
C MET A 1 54.30 -35.00 42.24
N THR A 2 53.94 -34.90 40.98
CA THR A 2 53.93 -33.62 40.26
C THR A 2 52.54 -33.52 39.65
N ASP A 3 51.67 -32.82 40.37
CA ASP A 3 50.29 -32.57 40.00
C ASP A 3 50.29 -31.59 38.82
N ALA A 4 49.83 -32.04 37.66
CA ALA A 4 49.75 -31.19 36.47
C ALA A 4 48.58 -30.22 36.64
N PRO A 5 48.74 -28.92 36.33
CA PRO A 5 47.67 -27.95 36.52
C PRO A 5 46.46 -28.29 35.63
N PRO A 6 45.23 -28.11 36.13
CA PRO A 6 44.03 -28.46 35.38
C PRO A 6 43.88 -27.59 34.13
N PRO A 7 43.29 -28.13 33.05
CA PRO A 7 43.17 -27.42 31.78
C PRO A 7 42.32 -26.14 31.94
N PRO A 8 42.64 -25.07 31.20
CA PRO A 8 41.88 -23.82 31.27
C PRO A 8 40.43 -24.07 30.81
N ARG A 9 39.47 -23.58 31.59
CA ARG A 9 38.04 -23.64 31.23
C ARG A 9 37.82 -22.80 29.97
N PRO A 10 36.98 -23.26 29.01
CA PRO A 10 36.66 -22.47 27.84
C PRO A 10 36.05 -21.14 28.28
N ALA A 11 36.72 -20.04 27.92
CA ALA A 11 36.19 -18.70 28.12
C ALA A 11 34.90 -18.60 27.29
N HIS A 12 33.76 -18.49 27.97
CA HIS A 12 32.53 -18.08 27.30
C HIS A 12 32.81 -16.72 26.67
N ALA A 13 32.83 -16.68 25.34
CA ALA A 13 32.85 -15.47 24.54
C ALA A 13 31.50 -14.73 24.71
N ALA A 14 31.21 -14.27 25.91
CA ALA A 14 30.12 -13.34 26.19
C ALA A 14 30.67 -11.91 26.07
N GLY A 15 31.24 -11.61 24.90
CA GLY A 15 31.45 -10.21 24.51
C GLY A 15 30.08 -9.53 24.38
N ARG A 16 30.01 -8.23 24.68
CA ARG A 16 28.83 -7.42 24.40
C ARG A 16 28.43 -7.68 22.94
N PRO A 17 27.18 -8.10 22.66
CA PRO A 17 26.77 -8.45 21.30
C PRO A 17 27.07 -7.28 20.37
N THR A 18 27.58 -7.59 19.17
CA THR A 18 27.87 -6.58 18.16
C THR A 18 26.57 -5.88 17.78
N ARG A 19 26.68 -4.66 17.23
CA ARG A 19 25.51 -3.89 16.78
C ARG A 19 24.67 -4.67 15.76
N ASP A 20 25.32 -5.50 14.94
CA ASP A 20 24.67 -6.33 13.93
C ASP A 20 23.92 -7.51 14.55
N GLN A 21 24.52 -8.19 15.54
CA GLN A 21 23.85 -9.25 16.30
C GLN A 21 22.64 -8.71 17.09
N ALA A 22 22.77 -7.48 17.59
CA ALA A 22 21.69 -6.77 18.25
C ALA A 22 20.53 -6.42 17.30
N SER A 23 20.84 -6.02 16.07
CA SER A 23 19.84 -5.73 15.04
C SER A 23 19.12 -7.00 14.58
N ALA A 24 19.87 -8.04 14.23
CA ALA A 24 19.31 -9.31 13.78
C ALA A 24 18.37 -9.94 14.83
N LEU A 25 18.70 -9.81 16.12
CA LEU A 25 17.83 -10.23 17.21
C LEU A 25 16.55 -9.40 17.29
N ALA A 26 16.63 -8.08 17.09
CA ALA A 26 15.45 -7.22 17.07
C ALA A 26 14.53 -7.60 15.89
N ASP A 27 15.10 -7.84 14.71
CA ASP A 27 14.34 -8.27 13.52
C ASP A 27 13.65 -9.63 13.76
N HIS A 28 14.35 -10.56 14.43
CA HIS A 28 13.77 -11.86 14.80
C HIS A 28 12.59 -11.74 15.77
N ILE A 29 12.69 -10.86 16.77
CA ILE A 29 11.60 -10.57 17.71
C ILE A 29 10.42 -9.93 16.97
N VAL A 30 10.69 -9.00 16.06
CA VAL A 30 9.68 -8.35 15.22
C VAL A 30 8.99 -9.40 14.34
N ASP A 31 9.71 -10.35 13.75
CA ASP A 31 9.13 -11.45 12.96
C ASP A 31 8.13 -12.31 13.75
N ALA A 32 8.53 -12.71 14.95
CA ALA A 32 7.66 -13.46 15.85
C ALA A 32 6.41 -12.65 16.24
N ALA A 33 6.59 -11.38 16.57
CA ALA A 33 5.51 -10.48 16.93
C ALA A 33 4.54 -10.27 15.75
N THR A 34 5.06 -10.03 14.55
CA THR A 34 4.28 -9.92 13.30
C THR A 34 3.37 -11.13 13.13
N ARG A 35 3.90 -12.36 13.19
CA ARG A 35 3.08 -13.58 13.01
C ARG A 35 1.96 -13.70 14.03
N LEU A 36 2.26 -13.46 15.31
CA LEU A 36 1.27 -13.59 16.38
C LEU A 36 0.21 -12.49 16.33
N ILE A 37 0.63 -11.24 16.12
CA ILE A 37 -0.28 -10.08 16.06
C ILE A 37 -1.20 -10.19 14.85
N THR A 38 -0.72 -10.59 13.67
CA THR A 38 -1.58 -10.79 12.49
C THR A 38 -2.56 -11.94 12.69
N LYS A 39 -2.18 -13.00 13.40
CA LYS A 39 -3.02 -14.17 13.63
C LYS A 39 -4.08 -13.95 14.72
N ASN A 40 -3.69 -13.34 15.83
CA ASN A 40 -4.51 -13.28 17.05
C ASN A 40 -5.04 -11.87 17.35
N GLY A 41 -4.50 -10.84 16.70
CA GLY A 41 -4.69 -9.43 17.05
C GLY A 41 -3.69 -8.94 18.09
N TYR A 42 -3.51 -7.61 18.17
CA TYR A 42 -2.58 -6.99 19.12
C TYR A 42 -3.00 -7.23 20.58
N GLN A 43 -4.27 -6.99 20.91
CA GLN A 43 -4.77 -7.12 22.29
C GLN A 43 -4.65 -8.55 22.83
N ALA A 44 -4.94 -9.57 22.02
CA ALA A 44 -4.87 -10.97 22.44
C ALA A 44 -3.44 -11.54 22.46
N THR A 45 -2.44 -10.79 21.96
CA THR A 45 -1.04 -11.24 21.94
C THR A 45 -0.29 -10.69 23.15
N SER A 46 0.20 -11.57 24.02
CA SER A 46 1.01 -11.17 25.19
C SER A 46 2.51 -11.13 24.87
N ILE A 47 3.26 -10.31 25.61
CA ILE A 47 4.73 -10.29 25.54
C ILE A 47 5.34 -11.66 25.84
N ASP A 48 4.72 -12.45 26.73
CA ASP A 48 5.18 -13.80 27.05
C ASP A 48 4.99 -14.77 25.88
N ALA A 49 3.88 -14.65 25.15
CA ALA A 49 3.65 -15.42 23.93
C ALA A 49 4.69 -15.07 22.84
N ILE A 50 5.00 -13.79 22.67
CA ILE A 50 6.01 -13.32 21.72
C ILE A 50 7.41 -13.80 22.11
N ALA A 51 7.79 -13.67 23.38
CA ALA A 51 9.09 -14.13 23.86
C ALA A 51 9.28 -15.64 23.63
N ARG A 52 8.23 -16.42 23.88
CA ARG A 52 8.21 -17.86 23.61
C ARG A 52 8.32 -18.18 22.13
N GLU A 53 7.58 -17.48 21.27
CA GLU A 53 7.63 -17.65 19.81
C GLU A 53 9.00 -17.28 19.22
N ALA A 54 9.62 -16.21 19.72
CA ALA A 54 10.95 -15.76 19.32
C ALA A 54 12.09 -16.56 19.97
N GLY A 55 11.80 -17.49 20.88
CA GLY A 55 12.83 -18.25 21.60
C GLY A 55 13.75 -17.39 22.47
N VAL A 56 13.27 -16.24 22.97
CA VAL A 56 14.06 -15.31 23.80
C VAL A 56 13.51 -15.20 25.22
N ALA A 57 14.37 -14.85 26.17
CA ALA A 57 13.92 -14.52 27.52
C ALA A 57 13.13 -13.18 27.52
N LYS A 58 12.10 -13.08 28.38
CA LYS A 58 11.30 -11.85 28.56
C LYS A 58 12.16 -10.61 28.83
N ARG A 59 13.24 -10.77 29.62
CA ARG A 59 14.21 -9.70 29.90
C ARG A 59 14.95 -9.22 28.65
N THR A 60 15.23 -10.12 27.71
CA THR A 60 15.86 -9.80 26.42
C THR A 60 14.91 -9.03 25.52
N LEU A 61 13.62 -9.33 25.57
CA LEU A 61 12.61 -8.56 24.85
C LEU A 61 12.52 -7.13 25.41
N TYR A 62 12.41 -6.98 26.73
CA TYR A 62 12.33 -5.66 27.38
C TYR A 62 13.59 -4.80 27.23
N SER A 63 14.77 -5.41 27.01
CA SER A 63 15.99 -4.65 26.74
C SER A 63 16.01 -4.07 25.32
N ARG A 64 15.12 -4.53 24.43
CA ARG A 64 14.99 -4.06 23.05
C ARG A 64 13.78 -3.17 22.85
N PHE A 65 12.66 -3.52 23.47
CA PHE A 65 11.39 -2.83 23.37
C PHE A 65 10.91 -2.54 24.80
N ALA A 66 10.93 -1.26 25.19
CA ALA A 66 10.61 -0.87 26.57
C ALA A 66 9.13 -1.13 26.88
N ALA A 67 8.28 -0.93 25.88
CA ALA A 67 6.84 -1.17 25.94
C ALA A 67 6.37 -2.11 24.81
N LYS A 68 5.16 -2.67 24.97
CA LYS A 68 4.52 -3.51 23.95
C LYS A 68 4.18 -2.67 22.70
N GLU A 69 3.91 -1.39 22.92
CA GLU A 69 3.64 -0.37 21.92
C GLU A 69 4.87 -0.12 21.04
N ASP A 70 6.08 -0.11 21.62
CA ASP A 70 7.33 0.04 20.85
C ASP A 70 7.53 -1.12 19.87
N LEU A 71 7.18 -2.33 20.31
CA LEU A 71 7.23 -3.52 19.48
C LEU A 71 6.15 -3.47 18.39
N LEU A 72 4.94 -2.98 18.70
CA LEU A 72 3.89 -2.76 17.69
C LEU A 72 4.34 -1.74 16.64
N VAL A 73 4.96 -0.64 17.05
CA VAL A 73 5.55 0.36 16.14
C VAL A 73 6.62 -0.27 15.24
N ALA A 74 7.48 -1.12 15.78
CA ALA A 74 8.53 -1.80 14.99
C ALA A 74 7.95 -2.82 14.00
N VAL A 75 6.95 -3.60 14.43
CA VAL A 75 6.17 -4.49 13.56
C VAL A 75 5.57 -3.67 12.42
N LEU A 76 4.85 -2.61 12.72
CA LEU A 76 4.17 -1.78 11.71
C LEU A 76 5.15 -1.12 10.73
N ARG A 77 6.32 -0.66 11.18
CA ARG A 77 7.37 -0.16 10.26
C ARG A 77 7.81 -1.21 9.26
N ARG A 78 8.14 -2.41 9.73
CA ARG A 78 8.60 -3.49 8.86
C ARG A 78 7.60 -3.77 7.75
N LEU A 79 6.33 -3.74 8.10
CA LEU A 79 5.27 -4.14 7.19
C LEU A 79 4.92 -3.06 6.18
N VAL A 80 5.04 -1.80 6.58
CA VAL A 80 4.99 -0.70 5.63
C VAL A 80 6.10 -0.83 4.60
N ASN A 81 7.33 -1.17 5.03
CA ASN A 81 8.45 -1.39 4.10
C ASN A 81 8.25 -2.62 3.20
N ASP A 82 7.59 -3.67 3.70
CA ASP A 82 7.32 -4.90 2.92
C ASP A 82 6.20 -4.69 1.88
N VAL A 83 5.27 -3.77 2.12
CA VAL A 83 4.07 -3.56 1.28
C VAL A 83 4.22 -2.40 0.30
N VAL A 84 5.02 -1.38 0.60
CA VAL A 84 5.25 -0.25 -0.32
C VAL A 84 6.41 -0.61 -1.24
N PRO A 85 6.17 -1.01 -2.51
CA PRO A 85 7.26 -1.28 -3.44
C PRO A 85 8.07 0.01 -3.69
N PRO A 86 9.37 -0.12 -4.04
CA PRO A 86 10.13 1.04 -4.48
C PRO A 86 9.44 1.66 -5.70
N LEU A 87 9.01 2.91 -5.53
CA LEU A 87 8.25 3.63 -6.55
C LEU A 87 9.16 3.91 -7.75
N ARG A 88 8.87 3.27 -8.88
CA ARG A 88 9.67 3.41 -10.10
C ARG A 88 9.50 4.82 -10.66
N THR A 89 10.59 5.58 -10.73
CA THR A 89 10.64 6.94 -11.28
C THR A 89 10.84 6.99 -12.80
N ASP A 90 10.90 5.83 -13.44
CA ASP A 90 11.69 5.65 -14.64
C ASP A 90 10.79 5.68 -15.86
N ALA A 91 10.39 6.88 -16.29
CA ALA A 91 10.12 7.19 -17.70
C ALA A 91 9.66 8.64 -17.87
N GLN A 92 10.61 9.56 -18.04
CA GLN A 92 10.32 10.96 -18.42
C GLN A 92 9.67 11.09 -19.81
N ARG A 93 9.59 10.00 -20.58
CA ARG A 93 9.03 9.95 -21.94
C ARG A 93 7.66 9.28 -22.05
N VAL A 94 7.14 8.71 -20.95
CA VAL A 94 5.82 8.06 -20.94
C VAL A 94 4.76 9.09 -20.55
N PRO A 95 3.58 9.11 -21.21
CA PRO A 95 2.48 10.00 -20.85
C PRO A 95 2.12 9.91 -19.35
N LEU A 96 1.72 11.04 -18.76
CA LEU A 96 1.34 11.10 -17.34
C LEU A 96 0.27 10.05 -17.00
N LYS A 97 -0.71 9.86 -17.89
CA LYS A 97 -1.79 8.87 -17.74
C LYS A 97 -1.23 7.47 -17.48
N ASP A 98 -0.34 7.00 -18.33
CA ASP A 98 0.16 5.63 -18.26
C ASP A 98 1.04 5.44 -17.02
N ARG A 99 1.78 6.49 -16.60
CA ARG A 99 2.55 6.48 -15.34
C ARG A 99 1.63 6.39 -14.12
N LEU A 100 0.53 7.14 -14.10
CA LEU A 100 -0.46 7.09 -13.03
C LEU A 100 -1.26 5.77 -13.04
N GLU A 101 -1.51 5.16 -14.20
CA GLU A 101 -2.15 3.85 -14.28
C GLU A 101 -1.22 2.75 -13.77
N ALA A 102 0.05 2.75 -14.18
CA ALA A 102 1.04 1.79 -13.69
C ALA A 102 1.22 1.90 -12.17
N PHE A 103 1.45 3.11 -11.67
CA PHE A 103 1.58 3.35 -10.23
C PHE A 103 0.30 2.97 -9.46
N GLY A 104 -0.87 3.31 -10.00
CA GLY A 104 -2.14 3.00 -9.37
C GLY A 104 -2.42 1.50 -9.29
N ALA A 105 -2.01 0.73 -10.30
CA ALA A 105 -2.09 -0.73 -10.29
C ALA A 105 -1.19 -1.32 -9.19
N ASP A 106 0.09 -0.93 -9.15
CA ASP A 106 1.03 -1.39 -8.13
C ASP A 106 0.54 -1.08 -6.69
N LEU A 107 0.02 0.14 -6.48
CA LEU A 107 -0.52 0.57 -5.19
C LEU A 107 -1.79 -0.20 -4.80
N LEU A 108 -2.65 -0.50 -5.77
CA LEU A 108 -3.89 -1.21 -5.52
C LEU A 108 -3.65 -2.69 -5.23
N ASP A 109 -2.74 -3.32 -5.96
CA ASP A 109 -2.34 -4.71 -5.76
C ASP A 109 -1.71 -4.89 -4.37
N CYS A 110 -0.81 -3.98 -3.97
CA CYS A 110 -0.20 -4.05 -2.64
C CYS A 110 -1.22 -3.82 -1.51
N SER A 111 -2.30 -3.07 -1.77
CA SER A 111 -3.33 -2.73 -0.78
C SER A 111 -4.49 -3.74 -0.70
N SER A 112 -4.66 -4.60 -1.72
CA SER A 112 -5.83 -5.48 -1.85
C SER A 112 -5.64 -6.89 -1.29
N GLY A 113 -4.40 -7.29 -0.99
CA GLY A 113 -4.10 -8.64 -0.50
C GLY A 113 -4.68 -8.97 0.89
N PRO A 114 -4.82 -10.26 1.26
CA PRO A 114 -5.27 -10.68 2.59
C PRO A 114 -4.40 -10.11 3.71
N THR A 115 -3.09 -10.07 3.49
CA THR A 115 -2.10 -9.49 4.38
C THR A 115 -2.35 -7.99 4.58
N ALA A 116 -2.48 -7.22 3.50
CA ALA A 116 -2.78 -5.79 3.56
C ALA A 116 -4.13 -5.48 4.24
N THR A 117 -5.13 -6.33 4.03
CA THR A 117 -6.43 -6.22 4.71
C THR A 117 -6.32 -6.47 6.22
N ALA A 118 -5.59 -7.50 6.64
CA ALA A 118 -5.30 -7.74 8.05
C ALA A 118 -4.55 -6.55 8.68
N TRP A 119 -3.58 -5.98 7.96
CA TRP A 119 -2.83 -4.80 8.41
C TRP A 119 -3.69 -3.57 8.58
N ARG A 120 -4.51 -3.24 7.58
CA ARG A 120 -5.42 -2.10 7.66
C ARG A 120 -6.39 -2.25 8.82
N ARG A 121 -6.93 -3.45 9.06
CA ARG A 121 -7.79 -3.72 10.22
C ARG A 121 -7.05 -3.48 11.54
N LEU A 122 -5.82 -3.99 11.65
CA LEU A 122 -4.97 -3.78 12.83
C LEU A 122 -4.68 -2.29 13.05
N ILE A 123 -4.24 -1.58 12.03
CA ILE A 123 -3.92 -0.15 12.09
C ILE A 123 -5.16 0.63 12.49
N MET A 124 -6.32 0.40 11.86
CA MET A 124 -7.55 1.12 12.19
C MET A 124 -8.02 0.84 13.63
N ALA A 125 -7.84 -0.40 14.12
CA ALA A 125 -8.21 -0.76 15.49
C ALA A 125 -7.32 -0.07 16.53
N GLU A 126 -6.01 0.05 16.27
CA GLU A 126 -5.05 0.57 17.25
C GLU A 126 -4.73 2.07 17.07
N LEU A 127 -5.13 2.70 15.97
CA LEU A 127 -4.80 4.10 15.65
C LEU A 127 -5.23 5.09 16.73
N VAL A 128 -6.36 4.81 17.40
CA VAL A 128 -6.94 5.66 18.46
C VAL A 128 -6.32 5.41 19.83
N HIS A 129 -5.63 4.29 20.00
CA HIS A 129 -5.05 3.86 21.27
C HIS A 129 -3.55 4.14 21.36
N VAL A 130 -2.87 4.24 20.20
CA VAL A 130 -1.43 4.49 20.12
C VAL A 130 -1.18 5.81 19.39
N PRO A 131 -0.99 6.94 20.10
CA PRO A 131 -0.85 8.26 19.47
C PRO A 131 0.25 8.33 18.40
N ASP A 132 1.42 7.74 18.70
CA ASP A 132 2.58 7.72 17.80
C ASP A 132 2.35 6.89 16.53
N LEU A 133 1.35 6.00 16.55
CA LEU A 133 1.06 5.14 15.41
C LEU A 133 0.48 5.94 14.24
N SER A 134 -0.41 6.89 14.52
CA SER A 134 -1.02 7.71 13.46
C SER A 134 0.01 8.51 12.67
N ALA A 135 0.99 9.09 13.38
CA ALA A 135 2.10 9.84 12.79
C ALA A 135 3.05 8.93 12.02
N LEU A 136 3.32 7.74 12.54
CA LEU A 136 4.14 6.74 11.87
C LEU A 136 3.52 6.28 10.56
N VAL A 137 2.26 5.85 10.58
CA VAL A 137 1.55 5.37 9.38
C VAL A 137 1.49 6.49 8.34
N ARG A 138 1.18 7.73 8.77
CA ARG A 138 1.20 8.89 7.87
C ARG A 138 2.55 9.05 7.17
N ARG A 139 3.64 9.12 7.95
CA ARG A 139 4.99 9.35 7.41
C ARG A 139 5.45 8.24 6.46
N GLU A 140 5.22 6.99 6.87
CA GLU A 140 5.80 5.83 6.20
C GLU A 140 4.92 5.31 5.05
N THR A 141 3.64 5.71 4.96
CA THR A 141 2.75 5.29 3.86
C THR A 141 2.22 6.47 3.08
N VAL A 142 1.43 7.32 3.73
CA VAL A 142 0.66 8.38 3.08
C VAL A 142 1.58 9.41 2.45
N ASP A 143 2.57 9.90 3.19
CA ASP A 143 3.45 10.97 2.72
C ASP A 143 4.38 10.47 1.59
N ILE A 144 4.78 9.20 1.61
CA ILE A 144 5.58 8.59 0.52
C ILE A 144 4.75 8.50 -0.76
N ILE A 145 3.52 7.98 -0.67
CA ILE A 145 2.61 7.84 -1.82
C ILE A 145 2.25 9.22 -2.38
N ASP A 146 1.78 10.12 -1.52
CA ASP A 146 1.35 11.46 -1.92
C ASP A 146 2.54 12.28 -2.45
N GLY A 147 3.74 12.11 -1.89
CA GLY A 147 4.96 12.75 -2.35
C GLY A 147 5.38 12.28 -3.75
N PHE A 148 5.31 10.98 -4.02
CA PHE A 148 5.61 10.44 -5.34
C PHE A 148 4.62 10.91 -6.41
N VAL A 149 3.32 10.82 -6.13
CA VAL A 149 2.29 11.35 -7.03
C VAL A 149 2.48 12.85 -7.23
N GLY A 150 2.78 13.58 -6.16
CA GLY A 150 3.09 15.00 -6.22
C GLY A 150 4.25 15.32 -7.18
N ALA A 151 5.31 14.51 -7.17
CA ALA A 151 6.42 14.64 -8.11
C ALA A 151 5.99 14.40 -9.58
N LEU A 152 5.15 13.39 -9.83
CA LEU A 152 4.60 13.12 -11.18
C LEU A 152 3.74 14.31 -11.69
N LEU A 153 2.91 14.86 -10.82
CA LEU A 153 2.05 16.01 -11.16
C LEU A 153 2.88 17.27 -11.38
N GLN A 154 3.86 17.53 -10.52
CA GLN A 154 4.76 18.68 -10.67
C GLN A 154 5.53 18.63 -12.00
N ASP A 155 6.05 17.46 -12.37
CA ASP A 155 6.71 17.23 -13.65
C ASP A 155 5.77 17.52 -14.83
N ALA A 156 4.53 17.06 -14.77
CA ALA A 156 3.53 17.34 -15.80
C ALA A 156 3.13 18.82 -15.90
N VAL A 157 3.05 19.54 -14.77
CA VAL A 157 2.86 21.01 -14.76
C VAL A 157 4.05 21.70 -15.41
N ASN A 158 5.28 21.30 -15.08
CA ASN A 158 6.51 21.88 -15.63
C ASN A 158 6.61 21.68 -17.16
N ARG A 159 6.08 20.56 -17.68
CA ARG A 159 6.00 20.28 -19.13
C ARG A 159 4.82 20.95 -19.84
N GLY A 160 3.86 21.51 -19.10
CA GLY A 160 2.64 22.10 -19.64
C GLY A 160 1.54 21.09 -20.00
N ASP A 161 1.69 19.82 -19.58
CA ASP A 161 0.67 18.77 -19.76
C ASP A 161 -0.55 19.01 -18.83
N LEU A 162 -0.29 19.63 -17.67
CA LEU A 162 -1.29 20.06 -16.68
C LEU A 162 -1.21 21.59 -16.48
N PRO A 163 -2.35 22.26 -16.22
CA PRO A 163 -2.33 23.63 -15.71
C PRO A 163 -1.74 23.69 -14.30
N ALA A 164 -1.45 24.89 -13.81
CA ALA A 164 -1.09 25.08 -12.40
C ALA A 164 -2.26 24.64 -11.49
N ILE A 165 -2.00 23.66 -10.63
CA ILE A 165 -2.97 23.07 -9.69
C ILE A 165 -2.38 22.98 -8.28
N ASP A 166 -3.25 22.82 -7.27
CA ASP A 166 -2.82 22.46 -5.91
C ASP A 166 -2.34 21.00 -5.90
N ILE A 167 -1.03 20.80 -6.03
CA ILE A 167 -0.40 19.48 -6.11
C ILE A 167 -0.62 18.65 -4.84
N PRO A 168 -0.40 19.18 -3.62
CA PRO A 168 -0.71 18.44 -2.40
C PRO A 168 -2.16 17.94 -2.33
N PHE A 169 -3.13 18.77 -2.73
CA PHE A 169 -4.54 18.34 -2.78
C PHE A 169 -4.76 17.28 -3.86
N ALA A 170 -4.28 17.50 -5.08
CA ALA A 170 -4.45 16.58 -6.18
C ALA A 170 -3.85 15.19 -5.89
N ALA A 171 -2.65 15.12 -5.29
CA ALA A 171 -2.03 13.86 -4.90
C ALA A 171 -2.89 13.09 -3.87
N ARG A 172 -3.38 13.78 -2.83
CA ARG A 172 -4.30 13.18 -1.85
C ARG A 172 -5.59 12.68 -2.50
N SER A 173 -6.16 13.46 -3.42
CA SER A 173 -7.39 13.10 -4.13
C SER A 173 -7.21 11.86 -5.01
N TYR A 174 -6.09 11.77 -5.73
CA TYR A 174 -5.74 10.59 -6.52
C TYR A 174 -5.63 9.34 -5.65
N ARG A 175 -4.88 9.39 -4.55
CA ARG A 175 -4.77 8.26 -3.61
C ARG A 175 -6.13 7.87 -3.04
N ALA A 176 -6.96 8.84 -2.66
CA ALA A 176 -8.29 8.59 -2.12
C ALA A 176 -9.20 7.87 -3.14
N LEU A 177 -9.19 8.30 -4.41
CA LEU A 177 -9.94 7.66 -5.49
C LEU A 177 -9.51 6.21 -5.71
N LEU A 178 -8.20 5.94 -5.73
CA LEU A 178 -7.69 4.59 -5.92
C LEU A 178 -7.99 3.67 -4.74
N CYS A 179 -7.75 4.12 -3.51
CA CYS A 179 -7.86 3.28 -2.33
C CYS A 179 -9.30 3.16 -1.79
N ALA A 180 -10.28 3.89 -2.34
CA ALA A 180 -11.66 3.86 -1.84
C ALA A 180 -12.27 2.44 -1.80
N PRO A 181 -12.20 1.60 -2.86
CA PRO A 181 -12.81 0.28 -2.83
C PRO A 181 -12.15 -0.67 -1.83
N VAL A 182 -10.82 -0.58 -1.68
CA VAL A 182 -10.14 -1.41 -0.68
C VAL A 182 -10.52 -0.99 0.73
N GLN A 183 -10.79 0.30 0.97
CA GLN A 183 -11.17 0.81 2.29
C GLN A 183 -12.60 0.43 2.71
N ASP A 184 -13.50 0.15 1.76
CA ASP A 184 -14.88 -0.21 2.03
C ASP A 184 -14.99 -1.62 2.66
N PRO A 185 -15.47 -1.74 3.92
CA PRO A 185 -15.67 -3.02 4.61
C PRO A 185 -16.54 -4.03 3.85
N THR A 186 -17.45 -3.55 3.00
CA THR A 186 -18.37 -4.36 2.19
C THR A 186 -17.72 -4.91 0.92
N VAL A 187 -16.64 -4.28 0.47
CA VAL A 187 -15.86 -4.64 -0.74
C VAL A 187 -14.57 -5.38 -0.39
N CYS A 188 -14.12 -5.32 0.88
CA CYS A 188 -12.89 -5.89 1.47
C CYS A 188 -12.53 -7.35 1.15
N ALA A 189 -13.36 -8.10 0.43
CA ALA A 189 -13.07 -9.46 -0.04
C ALA A 189 -12.42 -9.50 -1.44
N GLY A 190 -11.70 -8.45 -1.85
CA GLY A 190 -10.95 -8.45 -3.12
C GLY A 190 -11.80 -8.20 -4.37
N ASN A 191 -13.01 -7.64 -4.21
CA ASN A 191 -13.89 -7.29 -5.33
C ASN A 191 -13.67 -5.85 -5.79
N VAL A 192 -12.41 -5.47 -6.03
CA VAL A 192 -12.14 -4.23 -6.77
C VAL A 192 -12.74 -4.41 -8.18
N PRO A 193 -13.59 -3.48 -8.67
CA PRO A 193 -14.13 -3.57 -10.01
C PRO A 193 -13.01 -3.64 -11.05
N PRO A 194 -13.12 -4.53 -12.06
CA PRO A 194 -12.20 -4.52 -13.19
C PRO A 194 -12.16 -3.12 -13.82
N GLY A 195 -10.96 -2.60 -14.10
CA GLY A 195 -10.82 -1.26 -14.69
C GLY A 195 -10.81 -0.10 -13.70
N HIS A 196 -10.93 -0.34 -12.38
CA HIS A 196 -10.99 0.72 -11.36
C HIS A 196 -9.83 1.73 -11.46
N VAL A 197 -8.61 1.26 -11.72
CA VAL A 197 -7.44 2.12 -11.87
C VAL A 197 -7.60 3.07 -13.06
N GLN A 198 -8.00 2.53 -14.21
CA GLN A 198 -8.18 3.29 -15.44
C GLN A 198 -9.29 4.33 -15.29
N ASP A 199 -10.41 3.95 -14.68
CA ASP A 199 -11.53 4.86 -14.43
C ASP A 199 -11.17 5.97 -13.45
N ALA A 200 -10.48 5.63 -12.36
CA ALA A 200 -9.99 6.59 -11.37
C ALA A 200 -9.00 7.58 -11.98
N VAL A 201 -8.02 7.10 -12.76
CA VAL A 201 -7.04 7.97 -13.44
C VAL A 201 -7.73 8.87 -14.46
N ALA A 202 -8.64 8.33 -15.28
CA ALA A 202 -9.36 9.11 -16.28
C ALA A 202 -10.24 10.20 -15.63
N PHE A 203 -10.94 9.86 -14.54
CA PHE A 203 -11.72 10.83 -13.77
C PHE A 203 -10.82 11.92 -13.16
N PHE A 204 -9.73 11.50 -12.53
CA PHE A 204 -8.77 12.39 -11.88
C PHE A 204 -8.13 13.38 -12.88
N LEU A 205 -7.63 12.89 -14.02
CA LEU A 205 -6.98 13.73 -15.04
C LEU A 205 -7.95 14.73 -15.69
N ARG A 206 -9.22 14.34 -15.90
CA ARG A 206 -10.27 15.28 -16.32
C ARG A 206 -10.48 16.37 -15.28
N GLY A 207 -10.56 16.01 -14.00
CA GLY A 207 -10.69 16.96 -12.90
C GLY A 207 -9.50 17.92 -12.75
N CYS A 208 -8.29 17.46 -13.09
CA CYS A 208 -7.08 18.29 -13.10
C CYS A 208 -6.94 19.18 -14.35
N GLY A 209 -7.83 19.05 -15.34
CA GLY A 209 -7.76 19.81 -16.58
C GLY A 209 -6.64 19.36 -17.53
N CYS A 210 -6.24 18.08 -17.48
CA CYS A 210 -5.21 17.53 -18.37
C CYS A 210 -5.63 17.66 -19.83
N ARG A 211 -4.78 18.30 -20.63
CA ARG A 211 -4.99 18.41 -22.08
C ARG A 211 -4.42 17.17 -22.74
N ALA A 212 -5.27 16.22 -23.11
CA ALA A 212 -4.86 15.02 -23.82
C ALA A 212 -4.38 15.39 -25.24
N GLY A 213 -3.10 15.72 -25.40
CA GLY A 213 -2.50 16.07 -26.70
C GLY A 213 -2.98 17.41 -27.26
N GLY A 214 -2.04 18.22 -27.74
CA GLY A 214 -2.34 19.54 -28.31
C GLY A 214 -3.26 19.47 -29.54
N ALA A 215 -4.54 19.77 -29.34
CA ALA A 215 -5.32 20.50 -30.33
C ALA A 215 -5.45 21.93 -29.82
N ALA A 216 -4.93 22.89 -30.59
CA ALA A 216 -5.10 24.30 -30.32
C ALA A 216 -6.61 24.63 -30.15
N PRO A 217 -6.97 25.56 -29.26
CA PRO A 217 -8.35 26.01 -29.18
C PRO A 217 -8.69 26.73 -30.49
N THR A 218 -9.47 26.11 -31.36
CA THR A 218 -10.19 26.86 -32.38
C THR A 218 -11.31 27.62 -31.67
N ASP A 219 -11.14 28.93 -31.60
CA ASP A 219 -12.21 29.87 -31.30
C ASP A 219 -13.44 29.54 -32.14
N ASP A 220 -14.47 29.01 -31.48
CA ASP A 220 -15.85 29.05 -31.99
C ASP A 220 -16.82 29.01 -30.80
N VAL A 221 -16.84 30.11 -30.05
CA VAL A 221 -18.00 30.45 -29.21
C VAL A 221 -18.49 31.82 -29.64
N ARG A 222 -19.10 31.86 -30.82
CA ARG A 222 -20.05 32.91 -31.18
C ARG A 222 -21.05 32.41 -32.22
N ALA A 223 -22.16 31.83 -31.75
CA ALA A 223 -23.52 32.20 -32.17
C ALA A 223 -24.55 31.13 -31.79
N SER A 224 -25.65 31.61 -31.19
CA SER A 224 -27.03 31.17 -31.45
C SER A 224 -27.47 29.82 -30.83
N ALA A 225 -28.57 29.69 -30.11
CA ALA A 225 -29.61 30.62 -29.68
C ALA A 225 -30.43 29.97 -28.57
N ALA A 226 -30.99 30.82 -27.71
CA ALA A 226 -32.06 30.49 -26.78
C ALA A 226 -33.31 29.94 -27.49
N ARG A 227 -33.96 28.92 -26.90
CA ARG A 227 -35.41 28.90 -26.55
C ARG A 227 -35.85 27.61 -25.81
N PRO A 228 -37.07 27.53 -25.21
CA PRO A 228 -37.26 27.41 -23.76
C PRO A 228 -37.93 26.09 -23.31
N ALA A 229 -38.23 26.02 -22.00
CA ALA A 229 -38.95 24.97 -21.30
C ALA A 229 -40.42 24.78 -21.76
N GLU A 230 -40.92 23.53 -21.76
CA GLU A 230 -42.10 23.06 -20.99
C GLU A 230 -42.53 21.60 -21.29
N ALA A 231 -42.92 20.90 -20.20
CA ALA A 231 -44.01 19.92 -20.03
C ALA A 231 -44.03 18.50 -20.66
N SER A 232 -43.94 17.50 -19.76
CA SER A 232 -44.96 16.47 -19.42
C SER A 232 -45.56 15.53 -20.50
N ALA A 233 -45.34 14.21 -20.34
CA ALA A 233 -46.38 13.20 -20.00
C ALA A 233 -46.09 11.77 -20.53
N ALA A 234 -45.98 10.82 -19.58
CA ALA A 234 -46.74 9.55 -19.48
C ALA A 234 -46.72 8.46 -20.59
N THR A 235 -46.24 7.27 -20.17
CA THR A 235 -46.94 5.96 -20.18
C THR A 235 -46.79 4.95 -21.34
N SER A 236 -46.09 3.85 -20.98
CA SER A 236 -46.28 2.40 -21.24
C SER A 236 -46.29 1.81 -22.66
N ALA A 237 -45.54 0.71 -22.85
CA ALA A 237 -46.11 -0.65 -22.95
C ALA A 237 -45.03 -1.76 -23.02
N ARG A 238 -45.37 -2.91 -22.44
CA ARG A 238 -44.66 -4.20 -22.38
C ARG A 238 -44.63 -4.94 -23.72
N ALA A 239 -43.62 -5.82 -23.90
CA ALA A 239 -43.71 -7.25 -24.30
C ALA A 239 -42.29 -7.75 -24.66
N SER A 240 -41.59 -8.52 -23.83
CA SER A 240 -41.60 -9.99 -23.71
C SER A 240 -40.99 -10.80 -24.86
N SER A 241 -39.98 -11.60 -24.48
CA SER A 241 -39.69 -12.99 -24.91
C SER A 241 -38.41 -13.22 -25.71
N GLY A 242 -37.72 -14.31 -25.38
CA GLY A 242 -36.64 -14.88 -26.18
C GLY A 242 -35.54 -15.53 -25.34
N ALA A 243 -35.75 -16.78 -24.94
CA ALA A 243 -34.81 -17.63 -24.22
C ALA A 243 -33.60 -18.05 -25.08
N SER A 244 -32.46 -18.37 -24.46
CA SER A 244 -31.85 -19.70 -24.51
C SER A 244 -30.51 -19.77 -23.75
N ALA A 245 -30.37 -20.86 -23.01
CA ALA A 245 -29.18 -21.30 -22.31
C ALA A 245 -28.07 -21.76 -23.27
N THR A 246 -26.81 -21.69 -22.82
CA THR A 246 -25.79 -22.71 -23.09
C THR A 246 -24.74 -22.66 -21.98
N THR A 247 -24.21 -23.84 -21.70
CA THR A 247 -23.54 -24.31 -20.51
C THR A 247 -22.12 -24.78 -20.91
N ILE A 248 -21.18 -24.73 -19.95
CA ILE A 248 -19.96 -25.55 -19.79
C ILE A 248 -18.60 -25.12 -20.41
N ALA A 249 -17.60 -25.18 -19.49
CA ALA A 249 -16.16 -25.43 -19.59
C ALA A 249 -15.27 -24.43 -20.36
N GLY A 250 -14.04 -24.13 -19.94
CA GLY A 250 -13.23 -24.67 -18.86
C GLY A 250 -11.75 -24.36 -19.15
N ASN A 251 -11.00 -24.07 -18.08
CA ASN A 251 -9.57 -24.35 -17.89
C ASN A 251 -8.53 -23.71 -18.83
N ALA A 252 -7.59 -22.94 -18.26
CA ALA A 252 -6.16 -23.31 -18.23
C ALA A 252 -5.32 -22.22 -17.56
N ALA A 253 -4.59 -22.64 -16.52
CA ALA A 253 -3.53 -21.90 -15.88
C ALA A 253 -2.36 -21.66 -16.84
N CYS A 254 -1.71 -20.50 -16.72
CA CYS A 254 -0.35 -20.30 -17.21
C CYS A 254 0.51 -19.77 -16.06
N THR A 255 1.05 -20.72 -15.32
CA THR A 255 2.14 -20.51 -14.36
C THR A 255 3.42 -20.39 -15.18
N THR A 256 4.13 -19.28 -15.09
CA THR A 256 5.55 -19.23 -15.49
C THR A 256 6.35 -18.57 -14.39
N ALA A 257 7.26 -19.38 -13.85
CA ALA A 257 8.18 -19.05 -12.79
C ALA A 257 9.21 -18.02 -13.25
N ILE A 258 9.51 -17.06 -12.38
CA ILE A 258 10.67 -16.16 -12.48
C ILE A 258 11.69 -16.64 -11.45
N ALA A 259 12.88 -17.00 -11.92
CA ALA A 259 14.08 -17.18 -11.08
C ALA A 259 14.76 -15.82 -10.87
N PRO A 260 15.31 -15.52 -9.68
CA PRO A 260 16.01 -14.26 -9.43
C PRO A 260 17.45 -14.32 -9.93
N ALA A 261 17.88 -13.26 -10.62
CA ALA A 261 19.29 -13.00 -10.90
C ALA A 261 19.81 -11.98 -9.90
N ASP A 262 20.97 -12.31 -9.36
CA ASP A 262 21.71 -11.66 -8.31
C ASP A 262 22.09 -10.19 -8.59
N GLY A 263 22.12 -9.43 -7.50
CA GLY A 263 23.30 -8.64 -7.13
C GLY A 263 23.52 -7.32 -7.85
N TYR A 264 23.23 -6.22 -7.15
CA TYR A 264 24.17 -5.10 -7.15
C TYR A 264 23.96 -4.15 -5.95
N ALA A 265 25.03 -4.04 -5.17
CA ALA A 265 25.42 -2.94 -4.28
C ALA A 265 26.96 -2.88 -4.38
N PRO A 266 27.65 -1.80 -3.99
CA PRO A 266 27.18 -0.62 -3.24
C PRO A 266 27.07 0.68 -4.06
#